data_AF-A0A7S2G4A9-F1
#
_entry.id   AF-A0A7S2G4A9-F1
#
_cell.length_a   1.000
_cell.length_b   1.000
_cell.length_c   1.000
_cell.angle_alpha   90.00
_cell.angle_beta   90.00
_cell.angle_gamma   90.00
#
_symmetry.space_group_name_H-M   'P 1'
#
loop_
_entity.id
_entity.type
_entity.pdbx_description
1 polymer ?
#
loop_
_entity_poly.entity_id
_entity_poly.type
_entity_poly.pdbx_seq_one_letter_code
_entity_poly.pdbx_strand_id
1 'polypeptide(L)'
;GTDGQKEQAAGALRSLAVNADNKVAIAKAGGIAPLVALATSGTDGQKEEAAGALRNLAVNADNKVAIAKAGGIAPLVALATSGTGGQKEQAARALWALTVNADNKV
;
A
#
# COMPACT_ATOMS: atom_id res chain seq x y z
N GLY A 1 11.87 10.92 9.58
CA GLY A 1 12.70 9.75 9.91
C GLY A 1 13.72 9.52 8.82
N THR A 2 14.80 8.81 9.16
CA THR A 2 15.77 8.28 8.19
C THR A 2 15.11 7.27 7.26
N ASP A 3 15.79 6.88 6.19
CA ASP A 3 15.22 5.93 5.24
C ASP A 3 14.94 4.57 5.87
N GLY A 4 15.86 4.05 6.69
CA GLY A 4 15.64 2.81 7.43
C GLY A 4 14.46 2.90 8.41
N GLN A 5 14.24 4.05 9.07
CA GLN A 5 13.10 4.23 9.98
C GLN A 5 11.77 4.20 9.22
N LYS A 6 11.71 4.82 8.04
CA LYS A 6 10.49 4.80 7.20
C LYS A 6 10.19 3.39 6.69
N GLU A 7 11.23 2.66 6.29
CA GLU A 7 11.10 1.26 5.86
C GLU A 7 10.59 0.36 6.98
N GLN A 8 11.19 0.45 8.16
CA GLN A 8 10.75 -0.32 9.34
C GLN A 8 9.32 0.04 9.75
N ALA A 9 8.94 1.33 9.70
CA ALA A 9 7.58 1.75 9.98
C ALA A 9 6.57 1.17 8.97
N ALA A 10 6.90 1.17 7.67
CA ALA A 10 6.06 0.56 6.64
C ALA A 10 5.92 -0.95 6.84
N GLY A 11 7.01 -1.65 7.16
CA GLY A 11 7.00 -3.10 7.44
C GLY A 11 6.19 -3.45 8.70
N ALA A 12 6.27 -2.61 9.74
CA ALA A 12 5.44 -2.76 10.93
C ALA A 12 3.95 -2.59 10.60
N LEU A 13 3.59 -1.55 9.83
CA LEU A 13 2.22 -1.34 9.38
C LEU A 13 1.71 -2.48 8.50
N ARG A 14 2.54 -3.02 7.60
CA ARG A 14 2.23 -4.20 6.80
C ARG A 14 1.85 -5.39 7.67
N SER A 15 2.63 -5.64 8.72
CA SER A 15 2.44 -6.75 9.65
C SER A 15 1.16 -6.57 10.48
N LEU A 16 0.92 -5.36 10.99
CA LEU A 16 -0.30 -5.02 11.74
C LEU A 16 -1.55 -5.14 10.87
N ALA A 17 -1.47 -4.72 9.60
CA ALA A 17 -2.57 -4.75 8.64
C ALA A 17 -3.00 -6.17 8.22
N VAL A 18 -2.39 -7.24 8.74
CA VAL A 18 -2.94 -8.61 8.57
C VAL A 18 -4.26 -8.77 9.32
N ASN A 19 -4.38 -8.15 10.50
CA ASN A 19 -5.59 -8.17 11.32
C ASN A 19 -6.66 -7.19 10.77
N ALA A 20 -7.92 -7.60 10.76
CA ALA A 20 -9.02 -6.80 10.20
C ALA A 20 -9.24 -5.46 10.91
N ASP A 21 -9.19 -5.43 12.24
CA ASP A 21 -9.42 -4.22 13.04
C ASP A 21 -8.28 -3.22 12.85
N ASN A 22 -7.05 -3.73 12.77
CA ASN A 22 -5.87 -2.91 12.52
C ASN A 22 -5.91 -2.25 11.14
N LYS A 23 -6.44 -2.90 10.10
CA LYS A 23 -6.59 -2.28 8.78
C LYS A 23 -7.40 -0.99 8.86
N VAL A 24 -8.51 -1.02 9.60
CA VAL A 24 -9.41 0.13 9.78
C VAL A 24 -8.76 1.18 10.67
N ALA A 25 -8.10 0.76 11.76
CA ALA A 25 -7.42 1.67 12.68
C ALA A 25 -6.28 2.44 11.98
N ILE A 26 -5.45 1.75 11.18
CA ILE A 26 -4.35 2.36 10.41
C ILE A 26 -4.90 3.39 9.41
N ALA A 27 -5.97 3.06 8.70
CA ALA A 27 -6.58 3.98 7.75
C ALA A 27 -7.16 5.23 8.44
N LYS A 28 -7.89 5.04 9.55
CA LYS A 28 -8.43 6.14 10.36
C LYS A 28 -7.35 7.03 10.98
N ALA A 29 -6.19 6.45 11.31
CA ALA A 29 -5.03 7.19 11.78
C ALA A 29 -4.27 7.93 10.65
N GLY A 30 -4.75 7.88 9.41
CA GLY A 30 -4.14 8.57 8.27
C GLY A 30 -2.93 7.84 7.67
N GLY A 31 -2.72 6.56 7.98
CA GLY A 31 -1.54 5.81 7.53
C GLY A 31 -1.45 5.55 6.03
N ILE A 32 -2.56 5.69 5.27
CA ILE A 32 -2.60 5.40 3.83
C ILE A 32 -1.76 6.38 3.02
N ALA A 33 -1.91 7.69 3.25
CA ALA A 33 -1.22 8.70 2.43
C ALA A 33 0.32 8.62 2.54
N PRO A 34 0.93 8.44 3.74
CA PRO A 34 2.36 8.20 3.86
C PRO A 34 2.83 6.93 3.13
N LEU A 35 2.06 5.85 3.15
CA LEU A 35 2.40 4.62 2.43
C LEU A 35 2.37 4.85 0.92
N VAL A 36 1.38 5.59 0.39
CA VAL A 36 1.35 5.95 -1.04
C VAL A 36 2.56 6.82 -1.42
N ALA A 37 2.95 7.77 -0.57
CA ALA A 37 4.14 8.58 -0.80
C ALA A 37 5.42 7.73 -0.85
N LEU A 38 5.57 6.76 0.08
CA LEU A 38 6.70 5.82 0.07
C LEU A 38 6.71 4.92 -1.17
N ALA A 39 5.54 4.43 -1.61
CA ALA A 39 5.44 3.66 -2.85
C ALA A 39 5.84 4.48 -4.10
N THR A 40 5.71 5.81 -4.03
CA THR A 40 6.06 6.72 -5.13
C THR A 40 7.54 7.07 -5.14
N SER A 41 8.06 7.57 -4.02
CA SER A 41 9.37 8.23 -3.95
C SER A 41 10.34 7.60 -2.94
N GLY A 42 9.99 6.45 -2.37
CA GLY A 42 10.85 5.76 -1.41
C GLY A 42 12.06 5.06 -2.03
N THR A 43 12.95 4.60 -1.17
CA THR A 43 13.99 3.61 -1.51
C THR A 43 13.35 2.29 -1.94
N ASP A 44 14.15 1.36 -2.47
CA ASP A 44 13.61 0.10 -2.95
C ASP A 44 12.91 -0.72 -1.86
N GLY A 45 13.50 -0.80 -0.67
CA GLY A 45 12.90 -1.46 0.49
C GLY A 45 11.63 -0.75 0.97
N GLN A 46 11.64 0.58 1.04
CA GLN A 46 10.45 1.36 1.40
C GLN A 46 9.28 1.14 0.44
N LYS A 47 9.55 1.12 -0.87
CA LYS A 47 8.54 0.88 -1.91
C LYS A 47 7.93 -0.51 -1.77
N GLU A 48 8.76 -1.52 -1.53
CA GLU A 48 8.31 -2.90 -1.34
C GLU A 48 7.42 -3.04 -0.11
N GLU A 49 7.87 -2.52 1.04
CA GLU A 49 7.09 -2.59 2.28
C GLU A 49 5.80 -1.76 2.19
N ALA A 50 5.85 -0.58 1.55
CA ALA A 50 4.69 0.24 1.33
C ALA A 50 3.65 -0.45 0.44
N ALA A 51 4.07 -1.06 -0.68
CA ALA A 51 3.18 -1.83 -1.55
C ALA A 51 2.57 -3.03 -0.81
N GLY A 52 3.36 -3.73 0.01
CA GLY A 52 2.89 -4.82 0.86
C GLY A 52 1.87 -4.38 1.92
N ALA A 53 2.09 -3.22 2.55
CA ALA A 53 1.14 -2.65 3.49
C ALA A 53 -0.17 -2.25 2.80
N LEU A 54 -0.08 -1.54 1.66
CA LEU A 54 -1.24 -1.14 0.86
C LEU A 54 -2.05 -2.35 0.39
N ARG A 55 -1.39 -3.43 -0.04
CA ARG A 55 -2.04 -4.71 -0.34
C ARG A 55 -2.89 -5.23 0.82
N ASN A 56 -2.31 -5.28 2.02
CA ASN A 56 -3.01 -5.82 3.19
C ASN A 56 -4.20 -4.93 3.61
N LEU A 57 -4.01 -3.60 3.55
CA LEU A 57 -5.07 -2.62 3.82
C LEU A 57 -6.21 -2.71 2.81
N ALA A 58 -5.90 -2.91 1.52
CA ALA A 58 -6.86 -3.04 0.43
C ALA A 58 -7.74 -4.30 0.52
N VAL A 59 -7.58 -5.18 1.52
CA VAL A 59 -8.55 -6.27 1.77
C VAL A 59 -9.87 -5.71 2.31
N ASN A 60 -9.85 -4.59 3.04
CA ASN A 60 -11.05 -3.91 3.53
C ASN A 60 -11.60 -2.95 2.46
N ALA A 61 -12.92 -2.99 2.21
CA ALA A 61 -13.55 -2.23 1.12
C ALA A 61 -13.40 -0.71 1.25
N ASP A 62 -13.57 -0.15 2.45
CA ASP A 62 -13.42 1.29 2.68
C ASP A 62 -11.98 1.74 2.43
N ASN A 63 -11.02 0.92 2.83
CA ASN A 63 -9.61 1.17 2.60
C ASN A 63 -9.25 1.13 1.12
N LYS A 64 -9.90 0.29 0.30
CA LYS A 64 -9.68 0.30 -1.16
C LYS A 64 -9.99 1.68 -1.75
N VAL A 65 -11.14 2.24 -1.37
CA VAL A 65 -11.58 3.57 -1.81
C VAL A 65 -10.62 4.64 -1.29
N ALA A 66 -10.20 4.55 -0.04
CA ALA A 66 -9.24 5.49 0.54
C ALA A 66 -7.88 5.45 -0.17
N ILE A 67 -7.37 4.27 -0.53
CA ILE A 67 -6.12 4.11 -1.29
C ILE A 67 -6.26 4.72 -2.69
N ALA A 68 -7.37 4.47 -3.38
CA ALA A 68 -7.63 5.05 -4.68
C ALA A 68 -7.69 6.59 -4.62
N LYS A 69 -8.44 7.15 -3.65
CA LYS A 69 -8.54 8.60 -3.43
C LYS A 69 -7.21 9.25 -3.04
N ALA A 70 -6.34 8.51 -2.34
CA ALA A 70 -4.99 8.97 -2.03
C ALA A 70 -4.02 8.92 -3.23
N GLY A 71 -4.49 8.49 -4.42
CA GLY A 71 -3.66 8.39 -5.62
C GLY A 71 -2.78 7.13 -5.66
N GLY A 72 -3.08 6.11 -4.86
CA GLY A 72 -2.24 4.91 -4.74
C GLY A 72 -2.17 4.02 -5.99
N ILE A 73 -3.11 4.15 -6.94
CA ILE A 73 -3.16 3.28 -8.12
C ILE A 73 -1.96 3.51 -9.04
N ALA A 74 -1.63 4.77 -9.36
CA ALA A 74 -0.55 5.06 -10.33
C ALA A 74 0.84 4.60 -9.84
N PRO A 75 1.24 4.83 -8.57
CA PRO A 75 2.49 4.29 -8.03
C PRO A 75 2.52 2.75 -8.05
N LEU A 76 1.41 2.09 -7.71
CA LEU A 76 1.34 0.62 -7.75
C LEU A 76 1.47 0.09 -9.19
N VAL A 77 0.87 0.74 -10.18
CA VAL A 77 1.07 0.38 -11.60
C VAL A 77 2.54 0.53 -11.99
N ALA A 78 3.17 1.65 -11.65
CA ALA A 78 4.58 1.88 -11.95
C ALA A 78 5.49 0.83 -11.29
N LEU A 79 5.24 0.46 -10.03
CA LEU A 79 5.98 -0.61 -9.36
C LEU A 79 5.77 -1.97 -10.02
N ALA A 80 4.55 -2.28 -10.46
CA ALA A 80 4.23 -3.53 -11.16
C ALA A 80 4.94 -3.64 -12.52
N THR A 81 5.22 -2.53 -13.20
CA THR A 81 5.87 -2.53 -14.53
C THR A 81 7.39 -2.42 -14.43
N SER A 82 7.90 -1.51 -13.59
CA SER A 82 9.31 -1.12 -13.57
C SER A 82 10.02 -1.32 -12.23
N GLY A 83 9.36 -1.86 -11.20
CA GLY A 83 9.97 -2.12 -9.89
C GLY A 83 10.94 -3.32 -9.87
N THR A 84 11.51 -3.60 -8.71
CA THR A 84 12.24 -4.85 -8.41
C THR A 84 11.28 -6.05 -8.35
N GLY A 85 11.81 -7.28 -8.29
CA GLY A 85 10.98 -8.49 -8.22
C GLY A 85 9.95 -8.45 -7.08
N GLY A 86 10.38 -8.09 -5.86
CA GLY A 86 9.50 -7.97 -4.69
C GLY A 86 8.46 -6.85 -4.85
N GLN A 87 8.89 -5.67 -5.32
CA GLN A 87 7.99 -4.55 -5.59
C GLN A 87 6.91 -4.91 -6.62
N LYS A 88 7.28 -5.58 -7.71
CA LYS A 88 6.33 -6.02 -8.75
C LYS A 88 5.29 -6.97 -8.18
N GLU A 89 5.72 -7.95 -7.40
CA GLU A 89 4.81 -8.94 -6.81
C GLU A 89 3.82 -8.28 -5.84
N GLN A 90 4.31 -7.45 -4.91
CA GLN A 90 3.46 -6.77 -3.94
C GLN A 90 2.49 -5.80 -4.63
N ALA A 91 2.97 -5.06 -5.63
CA ALA A 91 2.16 -4.10 -6.34
C ALA A 91 1.07 -4.77 -7.19
N ALA A 92 1.38 -5.86 -7.91
CA ALA A 92 0.39 -6.63 -8.65
C ALA A 92 -0.70 -7.19 -7.72
N ARG A 93 -0.31 -7.71 -6.54
CA ARG A 93 -1.24 -8.19 -5.52
C ARG A 93 -2.09 -7.07 -4.93
N ALA A 94 -1.51 -5.89 -4.71
CA ALA A 94 -2.25 -4.72 -4.24
C ALA A 94 -3.28 -4.27 -5.28
N LEU A 95 -2.89 -4.17 -6.55
CA LEU A 95 -3.79 -3.83 -7.65
C LEU A 95 -4.92 -4.86 -7.78
N TRP A 96 -4.62 -6.16 -7.71
CA TRP A 96 -5.64 -7.19 -7.69
C TRP A 96 -6.61 -6.99 -6.52
N ALA A 97 -6.11 -6.75 -5.30
CA ALA A 97 -6.97 -6.50 -4.14
C ALA A 97 -7.88 -5.27 -4.33
N LEU A 98 -7.40 -4.24 -5.03
CA LEU A 98 -8.15 -3.03 -5.37
C LEU A 98 -9.21 -3.27 -6.45
N THR A 99 -8.97 -4.14 -7.44
CA THR A 99 -9.95 -4.43 -8.51
C THR A 99 -11.12 -5.31 -8.04
N VAL A 100 -10.95 -6.10 -6.98
CA VAL A 100 -12.06 -6.91 -6.40
C VAL A 100 -13.05 -6.03 -5.60
N ASN A 101 -13.27 -4.78 -5.98
CA ASN A 101 -14.34 -3.94 -5.46
C ASN A 101 -15.25 -3.53 -6.61
N ALA A 102 -16.54 -3.84 -6.50
CA ALA A 102 -17.53 -3.52 -7.53
C ALA A 102 -17.63 -2.00 -7.82
N ASP A 103 -17.11 -1.17 -6.91
CA ASP A 103 -17.16 0.29 -6.95
C ASP A 103 -15.89 0.96 -7.52
N ASN A 104 -14.84 0.20 -7.87
CA ASN A 104 -13.65 0.75 -8.55
C ASN A 104 -13.91 0.89 -10.07
N LYS A 105 -15.07 1.43 -10.43
CA LYS A 105 -15.37 1.86 -11.81
C LYS A 105 -14.73 3.21 -12.02
N VAL A 106 -13.57 3.20 -12.68
CA VAL A 106 -12.96 4.38 -13.30
C VAL A 106 -13.70 4.71 -14.59
#